data_AF-A0A7C4EL51-F1
#
_entry.id   AF-A0A7C4EL51-F1
#
_cell.length_a   1.000
_cell.length_b   1.000
_cell.length_c   1.000
_cell.angle_alpha   90.00
_cell.angle_beta   90.00
_cell.angle_gamma   90.00
#
_symmetry.space_group_name_H-M   'P 1'
#
loop_
_entity.id
_entity.type
_entity.pdbx_description
1 polymer ?
#
loop_
_entity_poly.entity_id
_entity_poly.type
_entity_poly.pdbx_seq_one_letter_code
_entity_poly.pdbx_strand_id
1 'polypeptide(L)'
;MAKKHLYFNEAERLYIVEQCTIAEIASRLNLGEKTVRLWKEEGDWDRKKKQFLAERQSLAEELFVFARKLARSIMDDWDKGEKVDPGRLYALARLLPLILKVKDYETGIAEKEEKVNVEDVLKKALSEAFGE
;
A
#
# COMPACT_ATOMS: atom_id res chain seq x y z
N MET A 1 -7.07 -27.00 14.90
CA MET A 1 -6.94 -25.77 15.72
C MET A 1 -5.49 -25.27 15.94
N ALA A 2 -4.43 -26.08 15.81
CA ALA A 2 -3.05 -25.61 16.05
C ALA A 2 -2.44 -24.70 14.95
N LYS A 3 -2.79 -24.90 13.67
CA LYS A 3 -2.21 -24.13 12.56
C LYS A 3 -2.75 -22.69 12.44
N LYS A 4 -3.94 -22.41 12.98
CA LYS A 4 -4.58 -21.09 12.89
C LYS A 4 -3.75 -20.03 13.63
N HIS A 5 -3.37 -20.28 14.88
CA HIS A 5 -2.56 -19.32 15.64
C HIS A 5 -1.17 -19.05 15.06
N LEU A 6 -0.60 -19.98 14.30
CA LEU A 6 0.73 -19.83 13.71
C LEU A 6 0.70 -18.99 12.43
N TYR A 7 -0.30 -19.20 11.57
CA TYR A 7 -0.33 -18.62 10.23
C TYR A 7 -1.34 -17.49 10.05
N PHE A 8 -2.28 -17.30 10.97
CA PHE A 8 -3.32 -16.27 10.82
C PHE A 8 -2.72 -14.86 10.75
N ASN A 9 -1.83 -14.52 11.69
CA ASN A 9 -1.20 -13.19 11.73
C ASN A 9 -0.28 -12.97 10.52
N GLU A 10 0.43 -14.01 10.08
CA GLU A 10 1.31 -13.90 8.91
C GLU A 10 0.50 -13.79 7.62
N ALA A 11 -0.60 -14.54 7.47
CA ALA A 11 -1.52 -14.42 6.35
C ALA A 11 -2.17 -13.03 6.30
N GLU A 12 -2.56 -12.49 7.46
CA GLU A 12 -3.07 -11.12 7.59
C GLU A 12 -2.02 -10.09 7.15
N ARG A 13 -0.77 -10.22 7.61
CA ARG A 13 0.35 -9.35 7.19
C ARG A 13 0.59 -9.42 5.68
N LEU A 14 0.61 -10.63 5.10
CA LEU A 14 0.79 -10.81 3.65
C LEU A 14 -0.36 -10.18 2.84
N TYR A 15 -1.59 -10.23 3.36
CA TYR A 15 -2.76 -9.63 2.69
C TYR A 15 -2.76 -8.09 2.79
N ILE A 16 -2.51 -7.55 3.98
CA ILE A 16 -2.62 -6.11 4.27
C ILE A 16 -1.36 -5.36 3.82
N VAL A 17 -0.17 -5.86 4.16
CA VAL A 17 1.09 -5.15 3.94
C VAL A 17 1.70 -5.46 2.58
N GLU A 18 1.82 -6.75 2.24
CA GLU A 18 2.42 -7.18 0.97
C GLU A 18 1.42 -7.19 -0.20
N GLN A 19 0.13 -6.96 0.10
CA GLN A 19 -0.95 -6.91 -0.90
C GLN A 19 -1.02 -8.19 -1.75
N CYS A 20 -0.66 -9.34 -1.18
CA CYS A 20 -0.72 -10.62 -1.86
C CYS A 20 -2.17 -11.07 -2.09
N THR A 21 -2.40 -11.76 -3.19
CA THR A 21 -3.68 -12.41 -3.48
C THR A 21 -3.89 -13.61 -2.55
N ILE A 22 -5.15 -14.03 -2.40
CA ILE A 22 -5.51 -15.20 -1.59
C ILE A 22 -4.78 -16.46 -2.10
N ALA A 23 -4.61 -16.60 -3.42
CA ALA A 23 -3.89 -17.70 -4.05
C ALA A 23 -2.38 -17.67 -3.72
N GLU A 24 -1.75 -16.50 -3.76
CA GLU A 24 -0.33 -16.33 -3.39
C GLU A 24 -0.11 -16.64 -1.91
N ILE A 25 -0.99 -16.19 -1.02
CA ILE A 25 -0.91 -16.47 0.42
C ILE A 25 -1.11 -17.97 0.68
N ALA A 26 -2.09 -18.59 0.03
CA ALA A 26 -2.35 -20.02 0.12
C ALA A 26 -1.13 -20.84 -0.33
N SER A 27 -0.49 -20.45 -1.44
CA SER A 27 0.74 -21.08 -1.94
C SER A 27 1.92 -20.90 -0.98
N ARG A 28 2.18 -19.67 -0.51
CA ARG A 28 3.32 -19.37 0.38
C ARG A 28 3.21 -20.06 1.74
N LEU A 29 2.01 -20.16 2.29
CA LEU A 29 1.77 -20.76 3.61
C LEU A 29 1.38 -22.24 3.53
N ASN A 30 1.32 -22.80 2.32
CA ASN A 30 0.87 -24.17 2.03
C ASN A 30 -0.50 -24.47 2.69
N LEU A 31 -1.44 -23.53 2.54
CA LEU A 31 -2.81 -23.57 3.07
C LEU A 31 -3.81 -23.71 1.93
N GLY A 32 -5.02 -24.20 2.23
CA GLY A 32 -6.12 -24.15 1.28
C GLY A 32 -6.67 -22.73 1.13
N GLU A 33 -6.99 -22.30 -0.09
CA GLU A 33 -7.56 -20.96 -0.33
C GLU A 33 -8.85 -20.72 0.45
N LYS A 34 -9.68 -21.76 0.64
CA LYS A 34 -10.90 -21.68 1.47
C LYS A 34 -10.58 -21.26 2.90
N THR A 35 -9.48 -21.73 3.46
CA THR A 35 -9.02 -21.37 4.81
C THR A 35 -8.61 -19.91 4.87
N VAL A 36 -7.88 -19.43 3.86
CA VAL A 36 -7.46 -18.02 3.79
C VAL A 36 -8.67 -17.10 3.59
N ARG A 37 -9.65 -17.48 2.77
CA ARG A 37 -10.93 -16.74 2.62
C ARG A 37 -11.70 -16.65 3.94
N LEU A 38 -11.82 -17.76 4.65
CA LEU A 38 -12.52 -17.80 5.94
C LEU A 38 -11.82 -16.93 6.98
N TRP A 39 -10.48 -16.95 7.05
CA TRP A 39 -9.72 -16.07 7.96
C TRP A 39 -9.82 -14.60 7.59
N LYS A 40 -9.87 -14.30 6.30
CA LYS A 40 -10.07 -12.95 5.77
C LYS A 40 -11.41 -12.36 6.25
N GLU A 41 -12.48 -13.16 6.19
CA GLU A 41 -13.81 -12.78 6.67
C GLU A 41 -13.84 -12.67 8.21
N GLU A 42 -13.31 -13.66 8.93
CA GLU A 42 -13.26 -13.64 10.41
C GLU A 42 -12.44 -12.46 10.97
N GLY A 43 -11.39 -12.03 10.26
CA GLY A 43 -10.44 -11.02 10.70
C GLY A 43 -10.72 -9.60 10.22
N ASP A 44 -11.80 -9.38 9.45
CA ASP A 44 -12.12 -8.13 8.77
C ASP A 44 -10.93 -7.55 7.97
N TRP A 45 -10.17 -8.40 7.27
CA TRP A 45 -8.92 -7.98 6.65
C TRP A 45 -9.13 -6.92 5.56
N ASP A 46 -10.27 -6.91 4.86
CA ASP A 46 -10.58 -5.88 3.87
C ASP A 46 -10.71 -4.49 4.49
N ARG A 47 -11.34 -4.39 5.68
CA ARG A 47 -11.45 -3.11 6.39
C ARG A 47 -10.07 -2.64 6.85
N LYS A 48 -9.28 -3.53 7.44
CA LYS A 48 -7.92 -3.21 7.90
C LYS A 48 -6.99 -2.84 6.74
N LYS A 49 -7.10 -3.53 5.60
CA LYS A 49 -6.39 -3.19 4.36
C LYS A 49 -6.75 -1.78 3.88
N LYS A 50 -8.05 -1.44 3.83
CA LYS A 50 -8.48 -0.08 3.45
C LYS A 50 -7.93 0.99 4.40
N GLN A 51 -8.01 0.76 5.71
CA GLN A 51 -7.46 1.68 6.71
C GLN A 51 -5.95 1.85 6.56
N PHE A 52 -5.21 0.74 6.44
CA PHE A 52 -3.76 0.76 6.25
C PHE A 52 -3.35 1.52 4.98
N LEU A 53 -4.08 1.35 3.88
CA LEU A 53 -3.82 2.09 2.64
C LEU A 53 -4.12 3.59 2.80
N ALA A 54 -5.24 3.95 3.42
CA ALA A 54 -5.60 5.35 3.67
C ALA A 54 -4.58 6.05 4.59
N GLU A 55 -4.17 5.41 5.68
CA GLU A 55 -3.16 5.94 6.61
C GLU A 55 -1.80 6.09 5.91
N ARG A 56 -1.40 5.12 5.09
CA ARG A 56 -0.15 5.20 4.32
C ARG A 56 -0.18 6.30 3.27
N GLN A 57 -1.30 6.50 2.59
CA GLN A 57 -1.46 7.60 1.64
C GLN A 57 -1.38 8.96 2.36
N SER A 58 -2.05 9.11 3.51
CA SER A 58 -1.94 10.33 4.33
C SER A 58 -0.49 10.61 4.75
N LEU A 59 0.23 9.57 5.19
CA LEU A 59 1.64 9.70 5.56
C LEU A 59 2.53 10.07 4.36
N ALA A 60 2.25 9.51 3.18
CA ALA A 60 2.95 9.84 1.94
C ALA A 60 2.82 11.32 1.60
N GLU A 61 1.59 11.82 1.63
CA GLU A 61 1.26 13.22 1.37
C GLU A 61 1.93 14.15 2.39
N GLU A 62 1.88 13.80 3.68
CA GLU A 62 2.55 14.55 4.75
C GLU A 62 4.07 14.58 4.57
N LEU A 63 4.70 13.44 4.26
CA LEU A 63 6.14 13.35 4.00
C LEU A 63 6.55 14.16 2.77
N PHE A 64 5.73 14.16 1.72
CA PHE A 64 5.98 14.96 0.53
C PHE A 64 5.91 16.46 0.84
N VAL A 65 4.88 16.91 1.57
CA VAL A 65 4.74 18.29 2.01
C VAL A 65 5.92 18.69 2.90
N PHE A 66 6.33 17.82 3.83
CA PHE A 66 7.46 18.06 4.70
C PHE A 66 8.77 18.22 3.92
N ALA A 67 9.08 17.28 3.02
CA ALA A 67 10.30 17.34 2.22
C ALA A 67 10.33 18.57 1.29
N ARG A 68 9.19 18.96 0.73
CA ARG A 68 9.07 20.21 -0.05
C ARG A 68 9.38 21.44 0.79
N LYS A 69 8.84 21.53 2.01
CA LYS A 69 9.14 22.63 2.95
C LYS A 69 10.62 22.64 3.34
N LEU A 70 11.20 21.47 3.61
CA LEU A 70 12.62 21.34 3.94
C LEU A 70 13.50 21.83 2.78
N ALA A 71 13.25 21.35 1.56
CA ALA A 71 13.95 21.78 0.35
C ALA A 71 13.83 23.30 0.13
N ARG A 72 12.64 23.87 0.34
CA ARG A 72 12.43 25.31 0.20
C ARG A 72 13.24 26.12 1.20
N SER A 73 13.28 25.71 2.47
CA SER A 73 14.11 26.40 3.46
C SER A 73 15.61 26.33 3.14
N ILE A 74 16.09 25.24 2.54
CA ILE A 74 17.48 25.12 2.08
C ILE A 74 17.74 26.10 0.91
N MET A 75 16.82 26.18 -0.05
CA MET A 75 16.93 27.11 -1.18
C MET A 75 16.89 28.57 -0.72
N ASP A 76 16.01 28.92 0.20
CA ASP A 76 15.88 30.29 0.72
C ASP A 76 17.19 30.76 1.39
N ASP A 77 17.87 29.89 2.14
CA ASP A 77 19.16 30.21 2.77
C ASP A 77 20.27 30.31 1.72
N TRP A 78 20.26 29.44 0.72
CA TRP A 78 21.20 29.49 -0.40
C TRP A 78 21.08 30.80 -1.18
N ASP A 79 19.86 31.22 -1.52
CA ASP A 79 19.58 32.45 -2.28
C ASP A 79 19.98 33.71 -1.52
N LYS A 80 19.93 33.68 -0.19
CA LYS A 80 20.40 34.76 0.68
C LYS A 80 21.92 34.76 0.90
N GLY A 81 22.64 33.76 0.39
CA GLY A 81 24.06 33.56 0.67
C GLY A 81 24.34 33.15 2.12
N GLU A 82 23.34 32.66 2.84
CA GLU A 82 23.48 32.12 4.18
C GLU A 82 24.10 30.72 4.14
N LYS A 83 24.76 30.34 5.23
CA LYS A 83 25.32 29.00 5.35
C LYS A 83 24.18 27.98 5.48
N VAL A 84 24.02 27.15 4.45
CA VAL A 84 23.09 26.02 4.52
C VAL A 84 23.53 25.02 5.59
N ASP A 85 22.58 24.61 6.43
CA ASP A 85 22.82 23.60 7.45
C ASP A 85 23.04 22.21 6.81
N PRO A 86 24.19 21.56 7.05
CA PRO A 86 24.46 20.23 6.51
C PRO A 86 23.47 19.17 6.98
N GLY A 87 22.94 19.28 8.21
CA GLY A 87 21.94 18.35 8.74
C GLY A 87 20.67 18.34 7.91
N ARG A 88 20.17 19.51 7.50
CA ARG A 88 19.03 19.65 6.60
C ARG A 88 19.29 19.05 5.22
N LEU A 89 20.49 19.26 4.65
CA LEU A 89 20.88 18.63 3.38
C LEU A 89 20.90 17.11 3.47
N TYR A 90 21.50 16.56 4.53
CA TYR A 90 21.52 15.11 4.77
C TYR A 90 20.12 14.53 5.01
N ALA A 91 19.28 15.21 5.78
CA ALA A 91 17.91 14.80 6.01
C ALA A 91 17.13 14.74 4.69
N LEU A 92 17.24 15.78 3.85
CA LEU A 92 16.61 15.79 2.52
C LEU A 92 17.12 14.64 1.64
N ALA A 93 18.44 14.42 1.58
CA ALA A 93 19.04 13.34 0.80
C ALA A 93 18.55 11.94 1.24
N ARG A 94 18.29 11.75 2.54
CA ARG A 94 17.74 10.51 3.10
C ARG A 94 16.23 10.35 2.84
N LEU A 95 15.48 11.45 2.81
CA LEU A 95 14.03 11.43 2.58
C LEU A 95 13.65 11.22 1.12
N LEU A 96 14.43 11.75 0.17
CA LEU A 96 14.18 11.62 -1.27
C LEU A 96 13.90 10.16 -1.73
N PRO A 97 14.74 9.16 -1.43
CA PRO A 97 14.48 7.78 -1.85
C PRO A 97 13.26 7.16 -1.17
N LEU A 98 12.88 7.62 0.02
CA LEU A 98 11.68 7.13 0.72
C LEU A 98 10.42 7.62 0.02
N ILE A 99 10.40 8.89 -0.41
CA ILE A 99 9.29 9.49 -1.15
C ILE A 99 9.07 8.79 -2.49
N LEU A 100 10.17 8.49 -3.22
CA LEU A 100 10.08 7.77 -4.49
C LEU A 100 9.50 6.35 -4.31
N LYS A 101 9.96 5.62 -3.29
CA LYS A 101 9.44 4.27 -2.98
C LYS A 101 7.95 4.27 -2.62
N VAL A 102 7.48 5.30 -1.93
CA VAL A 102 6.06 5.41 -1.57
C VAL A 102 5.22 5.67 -2.82
N LYS A 103 5.68 6.53 -3.73
CA LYS A 103 5.02 6.78 -5.02
C LYS A 103 5.01 5.55 -5.93
N ASP A 104 6.11 4.80 -6.01
CA ASP A 104 6.18 3.56 -6.81
C ASP A 104 5.24 2.48 -6.25
N TYR A 105 5.06 2.45 -4.93
CA TYR A 105 4.11 1.54 -4.27
C TYR A 105 2.65 1.93 -4.54
N GLU A 106 2.29 3.22 -4.48
CA GLU A 106 0.96 3.71 -4.88
C GLU A 106 0.66 3.40 -6.35
N THR A 107 1.63 3.60 -7.24
CA THR A 107 1.50 3.30 -8.67
C THR A 107 1.33 1.80 -8.91
N GLY A 108 2.12 0.95 -8.24
CA GLY A 108 1.99 -0.50 -8.33
C GLY A 108 0.70 -1.06 -7.70
N ILE A 109 0.04 -0.33 -6.80
CA ILE A 109 -1.31 -0.67 -6.32
C ILE A 109 -2.34 -0.33 -7.39
N ALA A 110 -2.29 0.86 -7.99
CA ALA A 110 -3.22 1.26 -9.05
C ALA A 110 -3.18 0.27 -10.22
N GLU A 111 -1.99 -0.17 -10.64
CA GLU A 111 -1.82 -1.18 -11.70
C GLU A 111 -2.36 -2.58 -11.30
N LYS A 112 -2.37 -2.92 -10.01
CA LYS A 112 -2.94 -4.18 -9.51
C LYS A 112 -4.46 -4.10 -9.38
N GLU A 113 -5.01 -2.93 -9.04
CA GLU A 113 -6.46 -2.68 -9.06
C GLU A 113 -7.01 -2.64 -10.49
N GLU A 114 -6.26 -2.12 -11.46
CA GLU A 114 -6.63 -2.17 -12.89
C GLU A 114 -6.68 -3.60 -13.46
N LYS A 115 -5.93 -4.55 -12.86
CA LYS A 115 -6.03 -5.97 -13.19
C LYS A 115 -7.24 -6.66 -12.53
N VAL A 116 -8.09 -5.94 -11.79
CA VAL A 116 -9.41 -6.44 -11.41
C VAL A 116 -10.24 -6.55 -12.69
N ASN A 117 -10.51 -7.81 -13.02
CA ASN A 117 -10.97 -8.33 -14.29
C ASN A 117 -12.13 -7.52 -14.92
N VAL A 118 -11.79 -6.69 -15.91
CA VAL A 118 -12.75 -5.97 -16.77
C VAL A 118 -13.79 -6.92 -17.36
N GLU A 119 -13.42 -8.19 -17.57
CA GLU A 119 -14.30 -9.24 -18.05
C GLU A 119 -15.38 -9.64 -17.01
N ASP A 120 -15.09 -9.58 -15.71
CA ASP A 120 -16.07 -9.83 -14.65
C ASP A 120 -17.00 -8.63 -14.44
N VAL A 121 -16.49 -7.42 -14.62
CA VAL A 121 -17.32 -6.19 -14.63
C VAL A 121 -18.24 -6.19 -15.86
N LEU A 122 -17.74 -6.58 -17.02
CA LEU A 122 -18.53 -6.73 -18.25
C LEU A 122 -19.56 -7.85 -18.15
N LYS A 123 -19.21 -9.03 -17.60
CA LYS A 123 -20.16 -10.13 -17.40
C LYS A 123 -21.27 -9.74 -16.43
N LYS A 124 -20.92 -9.02 -15.35
CA LYS A 124 -21.90 -8.51 -14.39
C LYS A 124 -22.82 -7.46 -15.01
N ALA A 125 -22.26 -6.49 -15.74
CA ALA A 125 -23.04 -5.47 -16.45
C ALA A 125 -23.93 -6.08 -17.55
N LEU A 126 -23.44 -7.10 -18.26
CA LEU A 126 -24.22 -7.81 -19.28
C LEU A 126 -25.32 -8.67 -18.65
N SER A 127 -25.08 -9.32 -17.51
CA SER A 127 -26.15 -10.02 -16.79
C SER A 127 -27.21 -9.07 -16.24
N GLU A 128 -26.81 -7.88 -15.75
CA GLU A 128 -27.75 -6.87 -15.24
C GLU A 128 -28.54 -6.18 -16.38
N ALA A 129 -27.98 -6.10 -17.59
CA ALA A 129 -28.64 -5.52 -18.76
C ALA A 129 -29.46 -6.54 -19.59
N PHE A 130 -29.16 -7.85 -19.47
CA PHE A 130 -29.71 -8.89 -20.35
C PHE A 130 -30.21 -10.18 -19.66
N GLY A 131 -30.48 -10.20 -18.35
CA GLY A 131 -31.30 -11.27 -17.74
C GLY A 131 -31.89 -10.89 -16.38
N GLU A 132 -33.18 -11.08 -16.08
CA GLU A 132 -34.33 -11.70 -16.77
C GLU A 132 -35.29 -10.66 -17.39
#